data_AF-A0A954LM62-F1
#
_entry.id   AF-A0A954LM62-F1
#
_cell.length_a   1.000
_cell.length_b   1.000
_cell.length_c   1.000
_cell.angle_alpha   90.00
_cell.angle_beta   90.00
_cell.angle_gamma   90.00
#
_symmetry.space_group_name_H-M   'P 1'
#
loop_
_entity.id
_entity.type
_entity.pdbx_description
1 polymer ?
#
loop_
_entity_poly.entity_id
_entity_poly.type
_entity_poly.pdbx_seq_one_letter_code
_entity_poly.pdbx_strand_id
1 'polypeptide(L)'
;MRTDAATGQLVAFMQGGMEAVDLTSDNELLVTSGRNNEAHVYRISLSSPTEERAQNIRTLVARFQEEDYQTRETAQRQIAKLGMMAVPVLREFAESSDTEVRIRTRELRRRLMSPEPIARLGDHAGDVEVVCFSPDAKWIATGSRGG
;
A
#
# COMPACT_ATOMS: atom_id res chain seq x y z
N MET A 1 -13.09 0.37 -0.60
CA MET A 1 -12.66 1.05 0.65
C MET A 1 -12.78 0.04 1.77
N ARG A 2 -11.66 -0.40 2.37
CA ARG A 2 -11.72 -1.36 3.48
C ARG A 2 -11.27 -0.66 4.76
N THR A 3 -12.17 -0.66 5.74
CA THR A 3 -11.90 -0.31 7.13
C THR A 3 -11.37 -1.56 7.83
N ASP A 4 -10.44 -1.42 8.78
CA ASP A 4 -10.27 -2.45 9.80
C ASP A 4 -11.63 -2.63 10.50
N ALA A 5 -12.25 -3.81 10.39
CA ALA A 5 -13.58 -4.06 10.93
C ALA A 5 -13.62 -3.99 12.47
N ALA A 6 -12.46 -4.09 13.14
CA ALA A 6 -12.36 -3.96 14.58
C ALA A 6 -12.25 -2.49 15.05
N THR A 7 -11.69 -1.60 14.22
CA THR A 7 -11.40 -0.20 14.61
C THR A 7 -12.08 0.86 13.74
N GLY A 8 -12.71 0.47 12.63
CA GLY A 8 -13.29 1.38 11.64
C GLY A 8 -12.25 2.20 10.86
N GLN A 9 -10.95 1.92 11.02
CA GLN A 9 -9.90 2.78 10.53
C GLN A 9 -9.58 2.53 9.06
N LEU A 10 -9.51 3.59 8.26
CA LEU A 10 -9.07 3.52 6.86
C LEU A 10 -7.56 3.18 6.81
N VAL A 11 -7.23 2.02 6.23
CA VAL A 11 -5.85 1.51 6.17
C VAL A 11 -5.16 1.91 4.85
N ALA A 12 -5.90 1.94 3.74
CA ALA A 12 -5.37 2.29 2.44
C ALA A 12 -6.45 2.90 1.54
N PHE A 13 -5.99 3.77 0.63
CA PHE A 13 -6.81 4.34 -0.44
C PHE A 13 -6.02 4.28 -1.74
N MET A 14 -6.62 3.65 -2.76
CA MET A 14 -6.06 3.55 -4.10
C MET A 14 -6.85 4.51 -5.00
N GLN A 15 -6.16 5.35 -5.77
CA GLN A 15 -6.77 6.23 -6.78
C GLN A 15 -6.64 5.62 -8.17
N GLY A 16 -7.63 5.90 -9.01
CA GLY A 16 -7.78 5.37 -10.38
C GLY A 16 -9.24 5.03 -10.59
N GLY A 17 -9.79 5.27 -11.77
CA GLY A 17 -11.18 4.91 -12.10
C GLY A 17 -11.32 3.39 -12.15
N MET A 18 -11.44 2.76 -10.98
CA MET A 18 -11.46 1.31 -10.84
C MET A 18 -12.89 0.80 -10.92
N GLU A 19 -13.13 -0.22 -11.73
CA GLU A 19 -14.45 -0.82 -11.92
C GLU A 19 -14.61 -2.07 -11.03
N ALA A 20 -13.55 -2.87 -10.89
CA ALA A 20 -13.53 -4.00 -9.97
C ALA A 20 -12.22 -4.09 -9.17
N VAL A 21 -12.33 -4.76 -8.02
CA VAL A 21 -11.24 -4.97 -7.08
C VAL A 21 -11.44 -6.28 -6.33
N ASP A 22 -10.37 -7.04 -6.14
CA ASP A 22 -10.37 -8.24 -5.29
C ASP A 22 -9.05 -8.38 -4.51
N LEU A 23 -9.11 -9.10 -3.39
CA LEU A 23 -8.03 -9.26 -2.43
C LEU A 23 -7.84 -10.73 -2.09
N THR A 24 -6.60 -11.16 -1.92
CA THR A 24 -6.32 -12.48 -1.35
C THR A 24 -6.74 -12.54 0.12
N SER A 25 -7.06 -13.73 0.62
CA SER A 25 -7.54 -13.92 2.00
C SER A 25 -6.53 -13.54 3.08
N ASP A 26 -5.23 -13.56 2.75
CA ASP A 26 -4.13 -13.12 3.60
C ASP A 26 -3.89 -11.59 3.54
N ASN A 27 -4.61 -10.86 2.68
CA ASN A 27 -4.47 -9.42 2.44
C ASN A 27 -3.09 -8.98 1.95
N GLU A 28 -2.35 -9.87 1.28
CA GLU A 28 -1.01 -9.58 0.74
C GLU A 28 -1.01 -9.22 -0.75
N LEU A 29 -2.06 -9.59 -1.49
CA LEU A 29 -2.23 -9.24 -2.90
C LEU A 29 -3.58 -8.57 -3.15
N LEU A 30 -3.55 -7.62 -4.07
CA LEU A 30 -4.69 -6.84 -4.55
C LEU A 30 -4.69 -6.88 -6.07
N VAL A 31 -5.82 -7.23 -6.66
CA VAL A 31 -6.03 -7.07 -8.10
C VAL A 31 -7.07 -5.98 -8.30
N THR A 32 -6.81 -5.11 -9.28
CA THR A 32 -7.71 -4.03 -9.64
C THR A 32 -7.90 -4.01 -11.14
N SER A 33 -9.09 -3.61 -11.61
CA SER A 33 -9.32 -3.23 -13.00
C SER A 33 -9.93 -1.84 -13.08
N GLY A 34 -9.87 -1.21 -14.24
CA GLY A 34 -10.48 0.08 -14.50
C GLY A 34 -10.91 0.24 -15.94
N ARG A 35 -11.04 1.49 -16.41
CA ARG A 35 -11.31 1.82 -17.82
C ARG A 35 -10.06 1.64 -18.70
N ASN A 36 -9.51 0.45 -18.67
CA ASN A 36 -8.41 -0.04 -19.47
C ASN A 36 -8.59 -1.54 -19.71
N ASN A 37 -7.88 -2.07 -20.70
CA ASN A 37 -7.90 -3.48 -21.06
C ASN A 37 -6.92 -4.32 -20.24
N GLU A 38 -6.52 -3.83 -19.05
CA GLU A 38 -5.54 -4.48 -18.19
C GLU A 38 -6.08 -4.59 -16.76
N ALA A 39 -5.89 -5.75 -16.13
CA ALA A 39 -5.94 -5.87 -14.68
C ALA A 39 -4.54 -5.68 -14.10
N HIS A 40 -4.44 -4.95 -13.00
CA HIS A 40 -3.19 -4.69 -12.30
C HIS A 40 -3.14 -5.45 -10.99
N VAL A 41 -2.02 -6.12 -10.73
CA VAL A 41 -1.78 -6.84 -9.48
C VAL A 41 -0.77 -6.07 -8.66
N TYR A 42 -1.09 -5.83 -7.40
CA TYR A 42 -0.26 -5.12 -6.43
C TYR A 42 0.08 -6.05 -5.27
N ARG A 43 1.32 -5.97 -4.81
CA ARG A 43 1.67 -6.45 -3.48
C ARG A 43 1.32 -5.37 -2.49
N ILE A 44 0.46 -5.69 -1.54
CA ILE A 44 0.08 -4.81 -0.45
C ILE A 44 0.29 -5.55 0.87
N SER A 45 0.28 -4.82 1.99
CA SER A 45 0.10 -5.46 3.29
C SER A 45 -0.77 -4.54 4.12
N LEU A 46 -1.98 -4.99 4.41
CA LEU A 46 -2.99 -4.22 5.14
C LEU A 46 -3.05 -4.59 6.63
N SER A 47 -2.11 -5.41 7.10
CA SER A 47 -2.02 -5.79 8.51
C SER A 47 -1.54 -4.62 9.36
N SER A 48 -2.17 -4.43 10.52
CA SER A 48 -1.65 -3.52 11.54
C SER A 48 -0.32 -4.08 12.07
N PRO A 49 0.71 -3.23 12.25
CA PRO A 49 1.97 -3.70 12.83
C PRO A 49 1.73 -4.18 14.27
N THR A 50 2.46 -5.22 14.69
CA THR A 50 2.55 -5.60 16.11
C THR A 50 3.15 -4.44 16.90
N GLU A 51 2.92 -4.39 18.22
CA GLU A 51 3.46 -3.30 19.05
C GLU A 51 4.98 -3.18 18.94
N GLU A 52 5.68 -4.32 18.93
CA GLU A 52 7.14 -4.36 18.70
C GLU A 52 7.53 -3.71 17.37
N ARG A 53 6.82 -4.02 16.28
CA ARG A 53 7.08 -3.43 14.96
C ARG A 53 6.72 -1.95 14.93
N ALA A 54 5.62 -1.55 15.56
CA ALA A 54 5.23 -0.16 15.67
C ALA A 54 6.30 0.65 16.42
N GLN A 55 6.80 0.13 17.54
CA GLN A 55 7.87 0.75 18.30
C GLN A 55 9.19 0.83 17.50
N ASN A 56 9.53 -0.20 16.74
CA ASN A 56 10.67 -0.16 15.83
C ASN A 56 10.51 0.96 14.78
N ILE A 57 9.32 1.13 14.20
CA ILE A 57 9.04 2.25 13.26
C ILE A 57 9.18 3.60 13.96
N ARG A 58 8.64 3.77 15.18
CA ARG A 58 8.77 5.02 15.96
C ARG A 58 10.24 5.38 16.19
N THR A 59 11.08 4.40 16.55
CA THR A 59 12.53 4.59 16.72
C THR A 59 13.21 5.01 15.42
N LEU A 60 12.81 4.44 14.28
CA LEU A 60 13.34 4.87 12.98
C LEU A 60 12.90 6.28 12.59
N VAL A 61 11.65 6.66 12.88
CA VAL A 61 11.16 8.02 12.64
C VAL A 61 11.90 9.04 13.50
N ALA A 62 12.23 8.71 14.76
CA ALA A 62 13.02 9.58 15.63
C ALA A 62 14.38 9.93 15.02
N ARG A 63 14.99 8.99 14.27
CA ARG A 63 16.26 9.22 13.56
C ARG A 63 16.18 10.26 12.44
N PHE A 64 14.99 10.69 12.03
CA PHE A 64 14.86 11.81 11.07
C PHE A 64 15.29 13.15 11.68
N GLN A 65 15.41 13.26 12.99
CA GLN A 65 15.89 14.48 13.65
C GLN A 65 17.43 14.55 13.71
N GLU A 66 18.13 13.47 13.38
CA GLU A 66 19.60 13.42 13.41
C GLU A 66 20.19 14.33 12.33
N GLU A 67 21.27 15.05 12.65
CA GLU A 67 21.94 15.98 11.73
C GLU A 67 22.59 15.24 10.54
N ASP A 68 23.06 14.01 10.75
CA ASP A 68 23.68 13.19 9.72
C ASP A 68 22.65 12.70 8.68
N TYR A 69 22.84 13.11 7.43
CA TYR A 69 21.98 12.75 6.32
C TYR A 69 21.94 11.23 6.08
N GLN A 70 23.06 10.53 6.26
CA GLN A 70 23.11 9.07 6.04
C GLN A 70 22.25 8.31 7.05
N THR A 71 22.21 8.78 8.29
CA THR A 71 21.36 8.24 9.34
C THR A 71 19.88 8.41 8.99
N ARG A 72 19.47 9.59 8.50
CA ARG A 72 18.09 9.84 8.05
C ARG A 72 17.71 8.95 6.87
N GLU A 73 18.58 8.87 5.85
CA GLU A 73 18.34 8.02 4.67
C GLU A 73 18.26 6.54 5.00
N THR A 74 19.13 6.06 5.91
CA THR A 74 19.13 4.66 6.33
C THR A 74 17.83 4.32 7.06
N ALA A 75 17.38 5.19 7.96
CA ALA A 75 16.10 5.04 8.64
C ALA A 75 14.93 5.03 7.65
N GLN A 76 14.93 5.94 6.67
CA GLN A 76 13.89 6.02 5.64
C GLN A 76 13.84 4.74 4.81
N ARG A 77 14.99 4.20 4.39
CA ARG A 77 15.06 2.93 3.65
C ARG A 77 14.57 1.75 4.47
N GLN A 78 14.89 1.71 5.76
CA GLN A 78 14.41 0.66 6.66
C GLN A 78 12.89 0.70 6.81
N ILE A 79 12.30 1.87 6.99
CA ILE A 79 10.84 2.01 7.02
C ILE A 79 10.23 1.64 5.66
N ALA A 80 10.84 2.06 4.54
CA ALA A 80 10.33 1.74 3.21
C ALA A 80 10.23 0.23 2.94
N LYS A 81 11.17 -0.57 3.47
CA LYS A 81 11.15 -2.04 3.37
C LYS A 81 9.98 -2.69 4.10
N LEU A 82 9.41 -2.01 5.10
CA LEU A 82 8.22 -2.48 5.82
C LEU A 82 6.95 -2.27 4.99
N GLY A 83 7.00 -1.46 3.93
CA GLY A 83 5.87 -1.28 3.03
C GLY A 83 4.68 -0.58 3.69
N MET A 84 3.48 -0.94 3.26
CA MET A 84 2.23 -0.32 3.72
C MET A 84 1.95 -0.51 5.22
N MET A 85 2.57 -1.50 5.88
CA MET A 85 2.39 -1.71 7.33
C MET A 85 2.90 -0.53 8.17
N ALA A 86 3.81 0.29 7.61
CA ALA A 86 4.32 1.47 8.29
C ALA A 86 3.36 2.66 8.24
N VAL A 87 2.39 2.66 7.31
CA VAL A 87 1.49 3.79 7.04
C VAL A 87 0.69 4.23 8.28
N PRO A 88 0.12 3.32 9.11
CA PRO A 88 -0.61 3.72 10.32
C PRO A 88 0.24 4.54 11.29
N VAL A 89 1.48 4.11 11.53
CA VAL A 89 2.43 4.79 12.43
C VAL A 89 2.91 6.10 11.81
N LEU A 90 3.27 6.09 10.52
CA LEU A 90 3.68 7.31 9.80
C LEU A 90 2.57 8.37 9.79
N ARG A 91 1.30 7.98 9.77
CA ARG A 91 0.20 8.95 9.86
C ARG A 91 0.26 9.78 11.15
N GLU A 92 0.69 9.20 12.27
CA GLU A 92 0.80 9.92 13.54
C GLU A 92 1.87 11.02 13.49
N PHE A 93 2.99 10.78 12.80
CA PHE A 93 4.09 11.74 12.67
C PHE A 93 3.92 12.73 11.52
N ALA A 94 2.90 12.54 10.67
CA ALA A 94 2.61 13.42 9.55
C ALA A 94 2.16 14.82 10.01
N GLU A 95 1.80 14.99 11.28
CA GLU A 95 1.47 16.27 11.93
C GLU A 95 2.49 16.68 13.00
N SER A 96 3.70 16.09 12.99
CA SER A 96 4.78 16.46 13.90
C SER A 96 5.11 17.95 13.79
N SER A 97 5.43 18.59 14.93
CA SER A 97 5.94 19.96 14.96
C SER A 97 7.31 20.08 14.31
N ASP A 98 8.13 19.03 14.38
CA ASP A 98 9.43 18.96 13.71
C ASP A 98 9.24 18.91 12.18
N THR A 99 9.88 19.84 11.48
CA THR A 99 9.71 19.99 10.03
C THR A 99 10.31 18.85 9.23
N GLU A 100 11.48 18.34 9.61
CA GLU A 100 12.14 17.24 8.89
C GLU A 100 11.35 15.95 9.07
N VAL A 101 10.91 15.66 10.30
CA VAL A 101 10.03 14.53 10.61
C VAL A 101 8.73 14.63 9.80
N ARG A 102 8.07 15.79 9.82
CA ARG A 102 6.81 16.01 9.12
C ARG A 102 6.95 15.81 7.60
N ILE A 103 7.97 16.39 6.99
CA ILE A 103 8.20 16.31 5.54
C ILE A 103 8.50 14.87 5.11
N ARG A 104 9.49 14.22 5.74
CA ARG A 104 9.89 12.85 5.39
C ARG A 104 8.79 11.84 5.62
N THR A 105 8.06 11.99 6.71
CA THR A 105 6.93 11.11 7.01
C THR A 105 5.81 11.25 5.98
N ARG A 106 5.47 12.48 5.56
CA ARG A 106 4.46 12.72 4.51
C ARG A 106 4.91 12.18 3.16
N GLU A 107 6.17 12.39 2.78
CA GLU A 107 6.76 11.87 1.55
C GLU A 107 6.73 10.34 1.53
N LEU A 108 7.25 9.71 2.58
CA LEU A 108 7.34 8.27 2.67
C LEU A 108 5.95 7.63 2.71
N ARG A 109 5.01 8.20 3.48
CA ARG A 109 3.63 7.73 3.51
C ARG A 109 2.98 7.82 2.14
N ARG A 110 3.15 8.93 1.40
CA ARG A 110 2.62 9.08 0.04
C ARG A 110 3.21 8.00 -0.89
N ARG A 111 4.52 7.79 -0.85
CA ARG A 111 5.20 6.78 -1.67
C ARG A 111 4.70 5.36 -1.37
N LEU A 112 4.51 5.03 -0.10
CA LEU A 112 4.02 3.71 0.32
C LEU A 112 2.55 3.45 -0.04
N MET A 113 1.74 4.51 -0.14
CA MET A 113 0.34 4.42 -0.58
C MET A 113 0.18 4.46 -2.11
N SER A 114 1.28 4.52 -2.87
CA SER A 114 1.27 4.50 -4.33
C SER A 114 2.22 3.41 -4.85
N PRO A 115 1.97 2.14 -4.51
CA PRO A 115 2.79 1.03 -4.99
C PRO A 115 2.66 0.88 -6.51
N GLU A 116 3.74 0.47 -7.15
CA GLU A 116 3.70 0.06 -8.55
C GLU A 116 3.10 -1.36 -8.66
N PRO A 117 2.36 -1.66 -9.74
CA PRO A 117 1.86 -3.01 -9.95
C PRO A 117 3.03 -3.98 -10.20
N ILE A 118 2.97 -5.13 -9.53
CA ILE A 118 3.95 -6.21 -9.70
C ILE A 118 3.66 -7.08 -10.93
N ALA A 119 2.44 -7.00 -11.46
CA ALA A 119 2.04 -7.63 -12.71
C ALA A 119 0.92 -6.85 -13.37
N ARG A 120 0.84 -6.95 -14.70
CA ARG A 120 -0.26 -6.44 -15.53
C ARG A 120 -0.77 -7.61 -16.36
N LEU A 121 -2.07 -7.86 -16.31
CA LEU A 121 -2.76 -8.92 -17.05
C LEU A 121 -3.55 -8.24 -18.17
N GLY A 122 -3.07 -8.35 -19.40
CA GLY A 122 -3.63 -7.68 -20.58
C GLY A 122 -4.23 -8.65 -21.59
N ASP A 123 -4.26 -8.22 -22.85
CA ASP A 123 -4.79 -8.90 -24.05
C ASP A 123 -6.31 -8.89 -24.22
N HIS A 124 -7.03 -8.21 -23.32
CA HIS A 124 -8.46 -7.97 -23.52
C HIS A 124 -8.72 -6.97 -24.65
N ALA A 125 -9.77 -7.22 -25.43
CA ALA A 125 -10.19 -6.32 -26.50
C ALA A 125 -10.99 -5.10 -25.99
N GLY A 126 -11.47 -5.16 -24.74
CA GLY A 126 -12.23 -4.09 -24.10
C GLY A 126 -11.86 -3.91 -22.63
N ASP A 127 -12.60 -3.03 -21.94
CA ASP A 127 -12.39 -2.74 -20.52
C ASP A 127 -12.54 -4.00 -19.67
N VAL A 128 -11.63 -4.21 -18.72
CA VAL A 128 -11.74 -5.31 -17.76
C VAL A 128 -12.73 -4.90 -16.67
N GLU A 129 -13.93 -5.46 -16.71
CA GLU A 129 -15.03 -5.09 -15.81
C GLU A 129 -15.03 -5.89 -14.50
N VAL A 130 -14.42 -7.08 -14.49
CA VAL A 130 -14.42 -7.97 -13.33
C VAL A 130 -13.08 -8.69 -13.16
N VAL A 131 -12.66 -8.84 -11.90
CA VAL A 131 -11.45 -9.56 -11.48
C VAL A 131 -11.75 -10.39 -10.23
N CYS A 132 -11.12 -11.56 -10.09
CA CYS A 132 -11.25 -12.42 -8.91
C CYS A 132 -10.02 -13.32 -8.72
N PHE A 133 -9.48 -13.40 -7.51
CA PHE A 133 -8.45 -14.36 -7.14
C PHE A 133 -9.04 -15.76 -6.91
N SER A 134 -8.29 -16.81 -7.26
CA SER A 134 -8.58 -18.15 -6.76
C SER A 134 -8.35 -18.22 -5.23
N PRO A 135 -9.03 -19.12 -4.50
CA PRO A 135 -8.84 -19.26 -3.05
C PRO A 135 -7.39 -19.55 -2.62
N ASP A 136 -6.58 -20.18 -3.49
CA ASP A 136 -5.17 -20.47 -3.26
C ASP A 136 -4.22 -19.36 -3.75
N ALA A 137 -4.75 -18.22 -4.21
CA ALA A 137 -4.03 -17.05 -4.73
C ALA A 137 -3.11 -17.31 -5.93
N LYS A 138 -3.24 -18.46 -6.61
CA LYS A 138 -2.39 -18.81 -7.76
C LYS A 138 -2.93 -18.33 -9.10
N TRP A 139 -4.24 -18.10 -9.17
CA TRP A 139 -4.91 -17.72 -10.41
C TRP A 139 -5.71 -16.45 -10.20
N ILE A 140 -5.87 -15.71 -11.29
CA ILE A 140 -6.76 -14.56 -11.37
C ILE A 140 -7.68 -14.80 -12.57
N ALA A 141 -8.98 -14.78 -12.33
CA ALA A 141 -9.98 -14.70 -13.39
C ALA A 141 -10.22 -13.23 -13.74
N THR A 142 -10.27 -12.93 -15.03
CA THR A 142 -10.58 -11.59 -15.56
C THR A 142 -11.68 -11.70 -16.60
N GLY A 143 -12.62 -10.76 -16.60
CA GLY A 143 -13.68 -10.68 -17.59
C GLY A 143 -13.76 -9.28 -18.19
N SER A 144 -13.89 -9.21 -19.51
CA SER A 144 -13.88 -7.95 -20.27
C SER A 144 -15.19 -7.73 -21.04
N ARG A 145 -15.51 -6.46 -21.27
CA ARG A 145 -16.58 -6.08 -22.20
C ARG A 145 -16.18 -6.48 -23.63
N GLY A 146 -16.75 -7.58 -24.13
CA GLY A 146 -16.55 -8.04 -25.51
C GLY A 146 -16.25 -9.53 -25.66
N GLY A 147 -16.04 -10.25 -24.56
CA GLY A 147 -15.75 -11.69 -24.55
C GLY A 147 -14.33 -11.99 -24.12
#